data_AF-A0A7K3GVR4-F1
#
_entry.id   AF-A0A7K3GVR4-F1
#
_cell.length_a   1.000
_cell.length_b   1.000
_cell.length_c   1.000
_cell.angle_alpha   90.00
_cell.angle_beta   90.00
_cell.angle_gamma   90.00
#
_symmetry.space_group_name_H-M   'P 1'
#
loop_
_entity.id
_entity.type
_entity.pdbx_description
1 polymer ?
#
loop_
_entity_poly.entity_id
_entity_poly.type
_entity_poly.pdbx_seq_one_letter_code
_entity_poly.pdbx_strand_id
1 'polypeptide(L)'
;MNELMAARSITTRPVVTLGGDAVAHVKDTVCDAAASRITGFTLTGRGLLSGPLKDGLPWAAVSALGHDAVMIRDRRGLVNAAAMTARQQPLRARLL
;
A
#
# COMPACT_ATOMS: atom_id res chain seq x y z
N MET A 1 -1.19 21.70 -2.69
CA MET A 1 -0.31 21.64 -1.49
C MET A 1 0.83 20.70 -1.80
N ASN A 2 2.08 21.13 -1.63
CA ASN A 2 3.24 20.24 -1.64
C ASN A 2 3.55 19.87 -0.19
N GLU A 3 3.01 18.75 0.28
CA GLU A 3 3.41 18.18 1.56
C GLU A 3 4.38 17.03 1.32
N LEU A 4 5.48 17.04 2.07
CA LEU A 4 6.35 15.88 2.23
C LEU A 4 5.88 15.11 3.44
N MET A 5 5.74 13.80 3.27
CA MET A 5 5.24 12.93 4.32
C MET A 5 6.14 11.72 4.48
N ALA A 6 6.41 11.34 5.73
CA ALA A 6 7.20 10.15 6.00
C ALA A 6 6.41 8.88 5.64
N ALA A 7 7.03 7.94 4.92
CA ALA A 7 6.35 6.68 4.54
C ALA A 7 5.78 5.93 5.75
N ARG A 8 6.48 5.95 6.89
CA ARG A 8 6.02 5.35 8.16
C ARG A 8 4.71 5.91 8.69
N SER A 9 4.37 7.17 8.37
CA SER A 9 3.09 7.76 8.78
C SER A 9 1.93 7.35 7.88
N ILE A 10 2.19 6.65 6.76
CA ILE A 10 1.16 6.09 5.88
C ILE A 10 0.66 4.74 6.41
N THR A 11 1.51 3.99 7.10
CA THR A 11 1.13 2.74 7.77
C THR A 11 -0.08 2.96 8.69
N THR A 12 -0.99 1.99 8.70
CA THR A 12 -2.30 1.99 9.38
C THR A 12 -3.38 2.92 8.79
N ARG A 13 -3.08 3.76 7.79
CA ARG A 13 -4.11 4.61 7.20
C ARG A 13 -5.17 3.79 6.47
N PRO A 14 -6.45 4.17 6.59
CA PRO A 14 -7.51 3.57 5.80
C PRO A 14 -7.29 3.84 4.31
N VAL A 15 -7.53 2.81 3.50
CA VAL A 15 -7.71 2.94 2.06
C VAL A 15 -9.20 3.13 1.80
N VAL A 16 -9.57 4.26 1.21
CA VAL A 16 -10.98 4.65 0.99
C VAL A 16 -11.28 4.79 -0.50
N THR A 17 -12.47 4.40 -0.93
CA THR A 17 -12.96 4.72 -2.28
C THR A 17 -13.40 6.18 -2.36
N LEU A 18 -13.51 6.74 -3.57
CA LEU A 18 -14.10 8.07 -3.76
C LEU A 18 -15.60 8.13 -3.38
N GLY A 19 -16.25 6.97 -3.21
CA GLY A 19 -17.60 6.87 -2.65
C GLY A 19 -17.65 6.90 -1.11
N GLY A 20 -16.50 6.92 -0.43
CA GLY A 20 -16.40 6.98 1.04
C GLY A 20 -16.24 5.63 1.74
N ASP A 21 -16.18 4.51 1.00
CA ASP A 21 -16.03 3.19 1.61
C ASP A 21 -14.58 2.95 2.04
N ALA A 22 -14.34 2.70 3.32
CA ALA A 22 -13.08 2.14 3.79
C ALA A 22 -12.99 0.67 3.37
N VAL A 23 -12.02 0.31 2.54
CA VAL A 23 -11.88 -1.05 1.97
C VAL A 23 -10.77 -1.87 2.60
N ALA A 24 -9.73 -1.23 3.15
CA ALA A 24 -8.58 -1.86 3.79
C ALA A 24 -7.84 -0.83 4.66
N HIS A 25 -6.75 -1.24 5.31
CA HIS A 25 -5.72 -0.34 5.82
C HIS A 25 -4.38 -0.62 5.15
N VAL A 26 -3.54 0.40 5.05
CA VAL A 26 -2.13 0.24 4.65
C VAL A 26 -1.41 -0.57 5.71
N LYS A 27 -0.81 -1.68 5.29
CA LYS A 27 0.08 -2.48 6.13
C LYS A 27 1.51 -1.96 6.00
N ASP A 28 2.10 -2.07 4.81
CA ASP A 28 3.47 -1.64 4.54
C ASP A 28 3.57 -0.85 3.24
N THR A 29 4.60 0.00 3.14
CA THR A 29 4.97 0.68 1.88
C THR A 29 5.97 -0.16 1.10
N VAL A 30 5.70 -0.33 -0.19
CA VAL A 30 6.50 -1.10 -1.15
C VAL A 30 7.34 -0.09 -1.95
N CYS A 31 8.66 -0.27 -1.99
CA CYS A 31 9.58 0.68 -2.62
C CYS A 31 10.61 -0.01 -3.54
N ASP A 32 10.79 0.53 -4.73
CA ASP A 32 11.90 0.16 -5.58
C ASP A 32 13.15 0.91 -5.10
N ALA A 33 14.09 0.18 -4.47
CA ALA A 33 15.30 0.76 -3.93
C ALA A 33 16.25 1.27 -5.02
N ALA A 34 16.29 0.59 -6.18
CA ALA A 34 17.15 0.99 -7.29
C ALA A 34 16.63 2.28 -7.94
N ALA A 35 15.31 2.40 -8.09
CA ALA A 35 14.67 3.60 -8.64
C ALA A 35 14.32 4.67 -7.59
N SER A 36 14.63 4.46 -6.32
CA SER A 36 14.33 5.37 -5.20
C SER A 36 12.87 5.86 -5.19
N ARG A 37 11.91 4.97 -5.46
CA ARG A 37 10.48 5.34 -5.56
C ARG A 37 9.55 4.37 -4.86
N ILE A 38 8.40 4.86 -4.41
CA ILE A 38 7.30 4.03 -3.93
C ILE A 38 6.62 3.38 -5.12
N THR A 39 6.39 2.07 -5.05
CA THR A 39 5.67 1.30 -6.07
C THR A 39 4.25 0.95 -5.63
N GLY A 40 3.95 1.03 -4.33
CA GLY A 40 2.60 0.89 -3.79
C GLY A 40 2.59 0.51 -2.32
N PHE A 41 1.51 -0.17 -1.90
CA PHE A 41 1.27 -0.58 -0.53
C PHE A 41 0.79 -2.03 -0.44
N THR A 42 1.22 -2.75 0.60
CA THR A 42 0.53 -3.97 1.03
C THR A 42 -0.61 -3.59 1.96
N LEU A 43 -1.64 -4.44 2.03
CA LEU A 43 -2.87 -4.12 2.73
C LEU A 43 -3.15 -5.10 3.87
N THR A 44 -3.90 -4.62 4.87
CA THR A 44 -4.49 -5.43 5.94
C THR A 44 -5.99 -5.15 6.02
N GLY A 45 -6.76 -6.09 6.58
CA GLY A 45 -8.20 -5.89 6.76
C GLY A 45 -8.54 -4.82 7.80
N ARG A 46 -9.84 -4.64 8.07
CA ARG A 46 -10.36 -3.47 8.80
C ARG A 46 -10.53 -3.64 10.31
N GLY A 47 -10.32 -4.84 10.84
CA GLY A 47 -10.47 -5.14 12.27
C GLY A 47 -9.16 -5.37 12.99
N LEU A 48 -9.19 -5.31 14.33
CA LEU A 48 -8.02 -5.46 15.21
C LEU A 48 -7.29 -6.82 15.05
N LEU A 49 -8.01 -7.84 14.57
CA LEU A 49 -7.50 -9.18 14.28
C LEU A 49 -7.51 -9.50 12.78
N SER A 50 -7.72 -8.50 11.93
CA SER A 50 -7.64 -8.71 10.49
C SER A 50 -6.19 -8.88 10.07
N GLY A 51 -5.89 -10.01 9.44
CA GLY A 51 -4.57 -10.30 8.89
C GLY A 51 -4.30 -9.59 7.56
N PRO A 52 -3.11 -9.82 6.99
CA PRO A 52 -2.73 -9.30 5.68
C PRO A 52 -3.71 -9.74 4.59
N LEU A 53 -4.01 -8.83 3.66
CA LEU A 53 -4.80 -9.15 2.49
C LEU A 53 -3.91 -9.75 1.39
N LYS A 54 -4.53 -10.57 0.54
CA LYS A 54 -3.90 -11.05 -0.71
C LYS A 54 -3.81 -9.96 -1.77
N ASP A 55 -4.49 -8.84 -1.55
CA ASP A 55 -4.51 -7.69 -2.42
C ASP A 55 -3.49 -6.63 -1.96
N GLY A 56 -2.95 -5.90 -2.92
CA GLY A 56 -2.08 -4.74 -2.75
C GLY A 56 -2.58 -3.56 -3.57
N LEU A 57 -2.09 -2.37 -3.23
CA LEU A 57 -2.46 -1.12 -3.87
C LEU A 57 -1.25 -0.55 -4.64
N PRO A 58 -1.19 -0.66 -5.97
CA PRO A 58 -0.13 -0.08 -6.76
C PRO A 58 -0.22 1.45 -6.71
N TRP A 59 0.94 2.12 -6.72
CA TRP A 59 1.02 3.59 -6.67
C TRP A 59 0.19 4.25 -7.77
N ALA A 60 0.17 3.67 -8.97
CA ALA A 60 -0.59 4.17 -10.11
C ALA A 60 -2.12 4.15 -9.90
N ALA A 61 -2.64 3.37 -8.95
CA ALA A 61 -4.07 3.33 -8.61
C ALA A 61 -4.45 4.28 -7.46
N VAL A 62 -3.47 4.92 -6.82
CA VAL A 62 -3.71 5.92 -5.78
C VAL A 62 -4.21 7.20 -6.45
N SER A 63 -5.42 7.61 -6.09
CA SER A 63 -6.01 8.87 -6.57
C SER A 63 -5.56 10.06 -5.73
N ALA A 64 -5.42 9.88 -4.42
CA ALA A 64 -4.86 10.87 -3.52
C ALA A 64 -4.22 10.23 -2.29
N LEU A 65 -3.17 10.86 -1.77
CA LEU A 65 -2.58 10.55 -0.47
C LEU A 65 -2.83 11.73 0.47
N GLY A 66 -3.87 11.61 1.30
CA GLY A 66 -4.25 12.65 2.26
C GLY A 66 -3.72 12.34 3.66
N HIS A 67 -3.81 13.32 4.57
CA HIS A 67 -3.36 13.19 5.96
C HIS A 67 -4.01 12.01 6.70
N ASP A 68 -5.28 11.72 6.43
CA ASP A 68 -6.04 10.70 7.15
C ASP A 68 -6.30 9.43 6.35
N ALA A 69 -6.07 9.43 5.03
CA ALA A 69 -6.47 8.32 4.17
C ALA A 69 -5.66 8.24 2.87
N VAL A 70 -5.60 7.03 2.33
CA VAL A 70 -5.19 6.77 0.95
C VAL A 70 -6.46 6.60 0.12
N MET A 71 -6.69 7.45 -0.86
CA MET A 71 -7.90 7.42 -1.68
C MET A 71 -7.65 6.68 -2.99
N ILE A 72 -8.60 5.84 -3.37
CA ILE A 72 -8.64 5.13 -4.65
C ILE A 72 -9.97 5.38 -5.33
N ARG A 73 -10.03 5.24 -6.65
CA ARG A 73 -11.30 5.37 -7.38
C ARG A 73 -12.33 4.34 -6.90
N ASP A 74 -11.93 3.08 -6.94
CA ASP A 74 -12.71 1.92 -6.49
C ASP A 74 -11.80 0.69 -6.31
N ARG A 75 -12.37 -0.44 -5.87
CA ARG A 75 -11.62 -1.69 -5.58
C ARG A 75 -10.93 -2.32 -6.79
N ARG A 76 -11.30 -1.99 -8.02
CA ARG A 76 -10.71 -2.56 -9.24
C ARG A 76 -9.25 -2.12 -9.43
N GLY A 77 -8.81 -1.07 -8.74
CA GLY A 77 -7.42 -0.66 -8.70
C GLY A 77 -6.51 -1.55 -7.85
N LEU A 78 -7.08 -2.46 -7.05
CA LEU A 78 -6.31 -3.41 -6.26
C LEU A 78 -5.83 -4.58 -7.13
N VAL A 79 -4.63 -5.07 -6.83
CA VAL A 79 -4.01 -6.19 -7.55
C VAL A 79 -3.52 -7.25 -6.58
N ASN A 80 -3.19 -8.45 -7.06
CA ASN A 80 -2.58 -9.46 -6.20
C ASN A 80 -1.25 -8.94 -5.62
N ALA A 81 -1.10 -8.97 -4.29
CA ALA A 81 0.07 -8.46 -3.58
C ALA A 81 1.37 -9.17 -3.98
N ALA A 82 1.31 -10.46 -4.35
CA ALA A 82 2.48 -11.20 -4.81
C ALA A 82 3.04 -10.62 -6.12
N ALA A 83 2.19 -10.08 -7.00
CA ALA A 83 2.64 -9.43 -8.23
C ALA A 83 3.38 -8.12 -7.97
N MET A 84 3.11 -7.46 -6.84
CA MET A 84 3.80 -6.22 -6.45
C MET A 84 5.16 -6.46 -5.80
N THR A 85 5.28 -7.54 -5.02
CA THR A 85 6.51 -7.85 -4.26
C THR A 85 7.49 -8.75 -5.01
N ALA A 86 7.06 -9.44 -6.08
CA ALA A 86 7.93 -10.31 -6.89
C ALA A 86 9.16 -9.58 -7.48
N ARG A 87 9.08 -8.28 -7.75
CA ARG A 87 10.24 -7.48 -8.21
C ARG A 87 11.20 -7.07 -7.09
N GLN A 88 10.79 -7.18 -5.82
CA GLN A 88 11.57 -6.80 -4.65
C GLN A 88 12.15 -8.01 -3.90
N GLN A 89 12.37 -9.15 -4.56
CA GLN A 89 13.20 -10.22 -4.00
C GLN A 89 14.67 -10.08 -4.45
N PRO A 90 15.50 -9.22 -3.83
CA PRO A 90 16.91 -9.49 -3.74
C PRO A 90 17.11 -10.48 -2.58
N LEU A 91 17.42 -11.73 -2.92
CA LEU A 91 18.45 -12.55 -2.28
C LEU A 91 18.62 -12.45 -0.74
N ARG A 92 17.54 -12.37 0.05
CA ARG A 92 17.57 -12.63 1.51
C ARG A 92 17.46 -14.12 1.81
N ALA A 93 17.97 -14.97 0.92
CA ALA A 93 18.14 -16.39 1.15
C ALA A 93 19.61 -16.64 1.47
N ARG A 94 19.86 -17.16 2.69
CA ARG A 94 21.14 -17.61 3.27
C ARG A 94 22.00 -16.53 3.93
N LEU A 95 21.65 -16.22 5.17
CA LEU A 95 22.63 -16.23 6.25
C LEU A 95 22.23 -17.39 7.16
N LEU A 96 22.97 -18.49 7.03
CA LEU A 96 23.16 -19.50 8.06
C LEU A 96 24.09 -18.92 9.12
#